data_AF-A0A543CZ28-F1
#
_entry.id   AF-A0A543CZ28-F1
#
_cell.length_a   1.000
_cell.length_b   1.000
_cell.length_c   1.000
_cell.angle_alpha   90.00
_cell.angle_beta   90.00
_cell.angle_gamma   90.00
#
_symmetry.space_group_name_H-M   'P 1'
#
loop_
_entity.id
_entity.type
_entity.pdbx_description
1 polymer ?
#
loop_
_entity_poly.entity_id
_entity_poly.type
_entity_poly.pdbx_seq_one_letter_code
_entity_poly.pdbx_strand_id
1 'polypeptide(L)' 'MRCAQCGWPSDETEVLSTHPTSQGWVRYRRCVCGRVAIEVVTPGGAGGPQVAGADARQ' A
#
# COMPACT_ATOMS: atom_id res chain seq x y z
N MET A 1 -10.38 1.27 0.13
CA MET A 1 -10.00 1.61 1.53
C MET A 1 -9.46 3.03 1.55
N ARG A 2 -9.30 3.66 2.73
CA ARG A 2 -8.88 5.06 2.84
C ARG A 2 -7.65 5.19 3.73
N CYS A 3 -6.83 6.21 3.48
CA CYS A 3 -5.70 6.52 4.33
C CYS A 3 -6.19 6.85 5.75
N ALA A 4 -5.68 6.13 6.75
CA ALA A 4 -6.06 6.37 8.15
C ALA A 4 -5.61 7.74 8.71
N GLN A 5 -4.76 8.49 7.98
CA GLN A 5 -4.29 9.82 8.41
C GLN A 5 -5.14 10.96 7.85
N CYS A 6 -5.45 10.92 6.55
CA CYS A 6 -6.12 12.03 5.87
C CYS A 6 -7.41 11.65 5.14
N GLY A 7 -7.80 10.36 5.17
CA GLY A 7 -9.01 9.87 4.51
C GLY A 7 -8.93 9.72 2.99
N TRP A 8 -7.79 10.04 2.36
CA TRP A 8 -7.63 9.94 0.91
C TRP A 8 -7.87 8.49 0.40
N PRO A 9 -8.57 8.30 -0.73
CA PRO A 9 -8.83 6.97 -1.30
C PRO A 9 -7.53 6.25 -1.68
N SER A 10 -7.39 4.97 -1.31
CA SER A 10 -6.16 4.19 -1.54
C SER A 10 -5.90 3.87 -3.01
N ASP A 11 -6.96 3.74 -3.79
CA ASP A 11 -6.96 3.54 -5.24
C ASP A 11 -6.46 4.77 -6.02
N GLU A 12 -6.55 5.95 -5.40
CA GLU A 12 -6.03 7.20 -5.94
C GLU A 12 -4.61 7.52 -5.44
N THR A 13 -3.93 6.58 -4.77
CA THR A 13 -2.56 6.77 -4.30
C THR A 13 -1.52 6.37 -5.33
N GLU A 14 -0.40 7.10 -5.37
CA GLU A 14 0.68 6.84 -6.32
C GLU A 14 1.41 5.53 -5.96
N VAL A 15 1.66 4.69 -6.95
CA VAL A 15 2.48 3.48 -6.78
C VAL A 15 3.95 3.85 -6.92
N LEU A 16 4.72 3.67 -5.85
CA LEU A 16 6.16 3.96 -5.84
C LEU A 16 6.99 2.83 -6.44
N SER A 17 6.68 1.60 -6.04
CA SER A 17 7.40 0.41 -6.51
C SER A 17 6.54 -0.84 -6.37
N THR A 18 6.84 -1.84 -7.19
CA THR A 18 6.24 -3.18 -7.10
C THR A 18 7.35 -4.21 -7.17
N HIS A 19 7.39 -5.11 -6.18
CA HIS A 19 8.40 -6.15 -6.06
C HIS A 19 7.75 -7.53 -6.09
N PRO A 20 8.22 -8.46 -6.94
CA PRO A 20 7.77 -9.85 -6.90
C PRO A 20 8.29 -10.54 -5.63
N THR A 21 7.51 -11.49 -5.13
CA THR A 21 7.82 -12.36 -4.00
C THR A 21 7.32 -13.77 -4.29
N SER A 22 7.73 -14.77 -3.50
CA SER A 22 7.22 -16.15 -3.64
C SER A 22 5.70 -16.27 -3.40
N GLN A 23 5.09 -15.30 -2.74
CA GLN A 23 3.66 -15.29 -2.41
C GLN A 23 2.81 -14.41 -3.35
N GLY A 24 3.43 -13.75 -4.33
CA GLY A 24 2.78 -12.79 -5.22
C GLY A 24 3.61 -11.51 -5.34
N TRP A 25 3.00 -10.36 -5.08
CA TRP A 25 3.66 -9.06 -5.20
C TRP A 25 3.48 -8.22 -3.95
N VAL A 26 4.51 -7.43 -3.63
CA VAL A 26 4.43 -6.35 -2.65
C VAL A 26 4.47 -5.04 -3.41
N ARG A 27 3.50 -4.17 -3.17
CA ARG A 27 3.39 -2.85 -3.78
C ARG A 27 3.45 -1.76 -2.72
N TYR A 28 4.34 -0.80 -2.93
CA TYR A 28 4.46 0.38 -2.08
C TYR A 28 3.67 1.52 -2.71
N ARG A 29 2.85 2.19 -1.90
CA ARG A 29 2.01 3.31 -2.34
C ARG A 29 2.20 4.54 -1.46
N ARG A 30 2.19 5.72 -2.05
CA ARG A 30 2.29 7.00 -1.34
C ARG A 30 0.99 7.77 -1.44
N CYS A 31 0.46 8.13 -0.27
CA CYS A 31 -0.66 9.04 -0.16
C CYS A 31 -0.21 10.48 -0.39
N VAL A 32 -1.12 11.34 -0.86
CA VAL A 32 -0.90 12.80 -0.99
C VAL A 32 -0.48 13.47 0.32
N CYS A 33 -0.84 12.91 1.48
CA CYS A 33 -0.43 13.40 2.79
C CYS A 33 0.98 12.93 3.22
N GLY A 34 1.70 12.20 2.36
CA GLY A 34 3.04 11.69 2.61
C GLY A 34 3.13 10.30 3.27
N ARG A 35 2.02 9.72 3.74
CA ARG A 35 2.04 8.37 4.33
C ARG A 35 2.31 7.31 3.27
N VAL A 36 3.15 6.33 3.61
CA VAL A 36 3.42 5.17 2.76
C VAL A 36 2.60 3.97 3.25
N ALA A 37 2.00 3.25 2.31
CA ALA A 37 1.25 2.03 2.53
C ALA A 37 1.89 0.87 1.77
N ILE A 38 1.80 -0.33 2.34
CA ILE A 38 2.27 -1.56 1.74
C ILE A 38 1.04 -2.41 1.40
N GLU A 39 0.99 -2.92 0.18
CA GLU A 39 -0.08 -3.79 -0.32
C GLU A 39 0.53 -5.12 -0.74
N VAL A 40 0.00 -6.22 -0.19
CA VAL A 40 0.34 -7.58 -0.64
C VAL A 40 -0.73 -8.03 -1.63
N VAL A 41 -0.32 -8.34 -2.85
CA VAL A 41 -1.18 -8.85 -3.91
C VAL A 41 -0.84 -10.32 -4.11
N THR A 42 -1.74 -11.22 -3.71
CA THR A 42 -1.57 -12.66 -3.90
C THR A 42 -2.39 -13.14 -5.12
N PRO A 43 -1.83 -13.98 -6.00
CA PRO A 43 -2.61 -14.61 -7.05
C PRO A 43 -3.52 -15.69 -6.42
N GLY A 44 -4.83 -15.43 -6.35
CA GLY A 44 -5.81 -16.47 -5.99
C GLY A 44 -6.87 -16.13 -4.95
N GLY A 45 -6.86 -14.96 -4.30
CA GLY A 45 -8.01 -14.62 -3.46
C GLY A 45 -7.84 -13.41 -2.56
N ALA A 46 -8.76 -12.45 -2.73
CA ALA A 46 -9.37 -11.57 -1.73
C ALA A 46 -8.48 -10.93 -0.64
N GLY A 47 -7.17 -10.83 -0.85
CA GLY A 47 -6.25 -10.11 0.01
C GLY A 47 -6.39 -8.61 -0.22
N GLY A 48 -7.41 -8.01 0.40
CA GLY A 48 -7.49 -6.56 0.48
C GLY A 48 -6.20 -5.98 1.10
N PRO A 49 -5.77 -4.79 0.70
CA PRO A 49 -4.48 -4.24 1.13
C PRO A 49 -4.46 -4.10 2.65
N GLN A 50 -3.44 -4.66 3.30
CA GLN A 50 -3.27 -4.51 4.75
C GLN A 50 -2.33 -3.34 5.00
N VAL A 51 -2.90 -2.19 5.38
CA VAL A 51 -2.15 -0.97 5.72
C VAL A 51 -1.44 -1.14 7.06
N ALA A 52 -0.22 -1.66 7.04
CA ALA A 52 0.73 -1.41 8.11
C ALA A 52 1.36 -0.03 7.87
N GLY A 53 1.04 0.95 8.72
CA GLY A 53 1.69 2.25 8.69
C GLY A 53 3.16 2.10 9.09
N ALA A 54 4.07 2.14 8.12
CA ALA A 54 5.48 2.34 8.40
C ALA A 54 5.73 3.84 8.46
N ASP A 55 6.06 4.36 9.65
CA ASP A 55 6.55 5.72 9.82
C ASP A 55 7.91 5.84 9.11
N ALA A 56 7.89 6.37 7.89
CA ALA A 56 9.09 6.80 7.21
C ALA A 56 9.60 8.09 7.87
N ARG A 57 10.28 7.95 9.02
CA ARG A 57 11.28 8.93 9.45
C ARG A 57 12.60 8.54 8.82
N GLN A 58 13.06 9.34 7.87
CA GLN A 58 14.46 9.69 7.57
C GLN A 58 14.48 10.74 6.46
#